data_AF-A0A3B4H5T7-F1
#
_entry.id   AF-A0A3B4H5T7-F1
#
_cell.length_a   1.000
_cell.length_b   1.000
_cell.length_c   1.000
_cell.angle_alpha   90.00
_cell.angle_beta   90.00
_cell.angle_gamma   90.00
#
_symmetry.space_group_name_H-M   'P 1'
#
loop_
_entity.id
_entity.type
_entity.pdbx_description
1 polymer ?
#
loop_
_entity_poly.entity_id
_entity_poly.type
_entity_poly.pdbx_seq_one_letter_code
_entity_poly.pdbx_strand_id
1 'polypeptide(L)'
;MSRPEKHDFYREEVNKTIWEVPERYQRLTPVGSGAYGSVCSAIDMETGLKVAVKKLSRPFQSIVHAKRTYRELQLLKHMKHENVIGLLDVFTPATSLKDFTDVYLVTHLMGADLNNIVKCQKLTDDHVQFLIYQILRGLKSGIIILSTSKQGVPSVILI
;
A
#
# COMPACT_ATOMS: atom_id res chain seq x y z
N MET A 1 24.21 8.65 -13.31
CA MET A 1 23.11 7.72 -12.94
C MET A 1 21.87 8.21 -13.64
N SER A 2 21.31 7.41 -14.53
CA SER A 2 20.23 7.76 -15.47
C SER A 2 18.97 8.22 -14.72
N ARG A 3 18.40 9.35 -15.15
CA ARG A 3 17.02 9.72 -14.81
C ARG A 3 16.11 8.59 -15.29
N PRO A 4 15.14 8.08 -14.50
CA PRO A 4 14.15 7.17 -15.05
C PRO A 4 13.36 7.92 -16.13
N GLU A 5 13.04 7.21 -17.21
CA GLU A 5 12.20 7.71 -18.30
C GLU A 5 10.88 8.27 -17.73
N LYS A 6 10.40 9.37 -18.32
CA LYS A 6 9.08 9.92 -18.03
C LYS A 6 8.05 8.83 -18.36
N HIS A 7 7.55 8.12 -17.36
CA HIS A 7 6.27 7.46 -17.53
C HIS A 7 5.24 8.57 -17.72
N ASP A 8 4.59 8.61 -18.86
CA ASP A 8 3.49 9.53 -19.07
C ASP A 8 2.45 9.27 -17.96
N PHE A 9 2.01 10.35 -17.32
CA PHE A 9 0.98 10.31 -16.29
C PHE A 9 -0.34 10.60 -16.97
N TYR A 10 -1.36 9.80 -16.68
CA TYR A 10 -2.72 10.10 -17.08
C TYR A 10 -3.53 10.61 -15.87
N ARG A 11 -4.57 11.39 -16.16
CA ARG A 11 -5.44 11.98 -15.15
C ARG A 11 -6.82 11.33 -15.20
N GLU A 12 -7.33 10.90 -14.06
CA GLU A 12 -8.65 10.27 -13.94
C GLU A 12 -9.33 10.74 -12.65
N GLU A 13 -10.63 11.04 -12.72
CA GLU A 13 -11.42 11.33 -11.53
C GLU A 13 -12.05 10.05 -10.99
N VAL A 14 -11.65 9.67 -9.77
CA VAL A 14 -12.19 8.49 -9.08
C VAL A 14 -12.69 8.92 -7.70
N ASN A 15 -13.97 8.66 -7.40
CA ASN A 15 -14.63 9.07 -6.15
C ASN A 15 -14.42 10.56 -5.81
N LYS A 16 -14.65 11.45 -6.77
CA LYS A 16 -14.49 12.92 -6.61
C LYS A 16 -13.07 13.38 -6.25
N THR A 17 -12.08 12.51 -6.47
CA THR A 17 -10.66 12.80 -6.28
C THR A 17 -9.98 12.69 -7.63
N ILE A 18 -9.19 13.70 -8.00
CA ILE A 18 -8.36 13.63 -9.20
C ILE A 18 -7.11 12.81 -8.88
N TRP A 19 -6.88 11.77 -9.67
CA TRP A 19 -5.70 10.92 -9.64
C TRP A 19 -4.83 11.23 -10.84
N GLU A 20 -3.53 11.36 -10.60
CA GLU A 20 -2.52 11.48 -11.64
C GLU A 20 -1.54 10.32 -11.42
N VAL A 21 -1.62 9.31 -12.26
CA VAL A 21 -0.87 8.05 -12.08
C VAL A 21 -0.13 7.69 -13.36
N PRO A 22 1.04 7.02 -13.27
CA PRO A 22 1.74 6.50 -14.44
C PRO A 22 0.85 5.59 -15.29
N GLU A 23 0.99 5.65 -16.61
CA GLU A 23 0.31 4.75 -17.56
C GLU A 23 0.54 3.26 -17.28
N ARG A 24 1.59 2.92 -16.52
CA ARG A 24 1.84 1.57 -15.98
C ARG A 24 0.68 1.04 -15.15
N TYR A 25 -0.02 1.89 -14.38
CA TYR A 25 -1.07 1.46 -13.47
C TYR A 25 -2.45 1.78 -14.05
N GLN A 26 -3.13 0.77 -14.56
CA GLN A 26 -4.38 0.93 -15.32
C GLN A 26 -5.61 0.48 -14.54
N ARG A 27 -6.79 0.89 -15.00
CA ARG A 27 -8.11 0.46 -14.50
C ARG A 27 -8.32 0.74 -13.00
N LEU A 28 -8.12 2.00 -12.62
CA LEU A 28 -8.34 2.44 -11.23
C LEU A 28 -9.77 2.11 -10.80
N THR A 29 -9.90 1.33 -9.72
CA THR A 29 -11.19 1.00 -9.12
C THR A 29 -11.12 1.36 -7.63
N PRO A 30 -12.03 2.19 -7.11
CA PRO A 30 -11.98 2.61 -5.72
C PRO A 30 -12.15 1.41 -4.76
N VAL A 31 -11.31 1.35 -3.73
CA VAL A 31 -11.32 0.31 -2.70
C VAL A 31 -11.74 0.88 -1.35
N GLY A 32 -11.20 2.05 -0.99
CA GLY A 32 -11.50 2.67 0.29
C GLY A 32 -11.03 4.11 0.37
N SER A 33 -11.60 4.85 1.32
CA SER A 33 -11.20 6.22 1.62
C SER A 33 -11.15 6.41 3.13
N GLY A 34 -10.23 7.25 3.60
CA GLY A 34 -10.06 7.54 5.01
C GLY A 34 -9.34 8.86 5.25
N ALA A 35 -9.12 9.18 6.51
CA ALA A 35 -8.50 10.45 6.93
C ALA A 35 -7.10 10.66 6.32
N TYR A 36 -6.39 9.58 5.97
CA TYR A 36 -5.00 9.60 5.51
C TYR A 36 -4.84 9.47 3.99
N GLY A 37 -5.95 9.35 3.26
CA GLY A 37 -5.89 9.19 1.81
C GLY A 37 -7.01 8.33 1.24
N SER A 38 -6.95 8.17 -0.07
CA SER A 38 -7.85 7.33 -0.85
C SER A 38 -7.06 6.18 -1.45
N VAL A 39 -7.68 5.02 -1.60
CA VAL A 39 -7.06 3.81 -2.14
C VAL A 39 -7.88 3.34 -3.34
N CYS A 40 -7.20 3.11 -4.46
CA CYS A 40 -7.73 2.42 -5.61
C CYS A 40 -6.96 1.12 -5.84
N SER A 41 -7.64 0.09 -6.32
CA SER A 41 -6.97 -1.02 -6.98
C SER A 41 -6.62 -0.63 -8.41
N ALA A 42 -5.51 -1.16 -8.93
CA ALA A 42 -5.09 -0.99 -10.31
C ALA A 42 -4.48 -2.30 -10.82
N ILE A 43 -4.33 -2.43 -12.13
CA ILE A 43 -3.51 -3.46 -12.77
C ILE A 43 -2.16 -2.84 -13.09
N ASP A 44 -1.10 -3.42 -12.57
CA ASP A 44 0.27 -3.12 -12.99
C ASP A 44 0.52 -3.79 -14.34
N MET A 45 0.65 -2.99 -15.41
CA MET A 45 0.80 -3.48 -16.78
C MET A 45 2.16 -4.16 -17.02
N GLU A 46 3.18 -3.92 -16.19
CA GLU A 46 4.47 -4.60 -16.31
C GLU A 46 4.44 -6.02 -15.75
N THR A 47 3.72 -6.23 -14.65
CA THR A 47 3.68 -7.52 -13.94
C THR A 47 2.40 -8.32 -14.19
N GLY A 48 1.34 -7.66 -14.68
CA GLY A 48 0.00 -8.22 -14.81
C GLY A 48 -0.74 -8.40 -13.48
N LEU A 49 -0.14 -7.99 -12.36
CA LEU A 49 -0.70 -8.19 -11.03
C LEU A 49 -1.64 -7.04 -10.63
N LYS A 50 -2.63 -7.36 -9.79
CA LYS A 50 -3.43 -6.32 -9.14
C LYS A 50 -2.66 -5.72 -7.96
N VAL A 51 -2.63 -4.39 -7.92
CA VAL A 51 -1.98 -3.60 -6.88
C VAL A 51 -2.96 -2.64 -6.22
N ALA A 52 -2.63 -2.19 -5.01
CA ALA A 52 -3.33 -1.12 -4.32
C ALA A 52 -2.49 0.16 -4.43
N VAL A 53 -3.06 1.20 -5.03
CA VAL A 53 -2.49 2.54 -5.16
C VAL A 53 -3.18 3.46 -4.16
N LYS A 54 -2.42 3.96 -3.19
CA LYS A 54 -2.89 4.88 -2.15
C LYS A 54 -2.41 6.30 -2.44
N LYS A 55 -3.34 7.23 -2.68
CA LYS A 55 -3.07 8.67 -2.77
C LYS A 55 -3.14 9.27 -1.36
N LEU A 56 -2.05 9.85 -0.88
CA LEU A 56 -2.03 10.47 0.45
C LEU A 56 -2.80 11.79 0.45
N SER A 57 -3.64 11.99 1.48
CA SER A 57 -4.40 13.23 1.64
C SER A 57 -3.54 14.32 2.27
N ARG A 58 -3.27 15.39 1.51
CA ARG A 58 -2.58 16.61 1.96
C ARG A 58 -1.33 16.32 2.82
N PRO A 59 -0.37 15.52 2.31
CA PRO A 59 0.76 15.02 3.11
C PRO A 59 1.63 16.14 3.72
N PHE A 60 1.62 17.34 3.13
CA PHE A 60 2.44 18.48 3.55
C PHE A 60 1.65 19.63 4.19
N GLN A 61 0.38 19.42 4.57
CA GLN A 61 -0.45 20.48 5.16
C GLN A 61 0.10 21.05 6.47
N SER A 62 0.80 20.23 7.26
CA SER A 62 1.49 20.67 8.46
C SER A 62 2.71 19.80 8.75
N ILE A 63 3.58 20.27 9.63
CA ILE A 63 4.77 19.52 10.08
C ILE A 63 4.38 18.13 10.62
N VAL A 64 3.23 18.03 11.31
CA VAL A 64 2.72 16.75 11.85
C VAL A 64 2.34 15.79 10.73
N HIS A 65 1.60 16.26 9.71
CA HIS A 65 1.23 15.46 8.55
C HIS A 65 2.46 15.02 7.74
N ALA A 66 3.42 15.92 7.54
CA ALA A 66 4.65 15.63 6.81
C ALA A 66 5.50 14.57 7.54
N LYS A 67 5.68 14.72 8.86
CA LYS A 67 6.38 13.71 9.69
C LYS A 67 5.67 12.37 9.66
N ARG A 68 4.33 12.34 9.70
CA ARG A 68 3.54 11.10 9.62
C ARG A 68 3.72 10.43 8.26
N THR A 69 3.60 11.19 7.16
CA THR A 69 3.82 10.70 5.79
C THR A 69 5.21 10.09 5.64
N TYR A 70 6.24 10.79 6.12
CA TYR A 70 7.61 10.29 6.06
C TYR A 70 7.79 8.99 6.85
N ARG A 71 7.24 8.92 8.08
CA ARG A 71 7.28 7.69 8.89
C ARG A 71 6.58 6.53 8.21
N GLU A 72 5.41 6.74 7.63
CA GLU A 72 4.68 5.72 6.89
C GLU A 72 5.50 5.18 5.72
N LEU A 73 6.05 6.08 4.90
CA LEU A 73 6.92 5.70 3.78
C LEU A 73 8.16 4.93 4.25
N GLN A 74 8.82 5.40 5.31
CA GLN A 74 10.01 4.74 5.86
C GLN A 74 9.67 3.36 6.42
N LEU A 75 8.57 3.21 7.16
CA LEU A 75 8.15 1.91 7.67
C LEU A 75 7.90 0.95 6.52
N LEU A 76 7.05 1.32 5.55
CA LEU A 76 6.70 0.48 4.39
C LEU A 76 7.93 0.07 3.55
N LYS A 77 8.93 0.96 3.44
CA LYS A 77 10.19 0.68 2.73
C LYS A 77 11.06 -0.35 3.46
N HIS A 78 11.03 -0.39 4.79
CA HIS A 78 11.84 -1.30 5.59
C HIS A 78 11.14 -2.65 5.87
N MET A 79 9.82 -2.73 5.70
CA MET A 79 9.09 -3.99 5.85
C MET A 79 9.41 -4.96 4.72
N LYS A 80 10.05 -6.08 5.05
CA LYS A 80 10.31 -7.20 4.13
C LYS A 80 9.86 -8.50 4.76
N HIS A 81 8.54 -8.69 4.83
CA HIS A 81 7.94 -9.88 5.44
C HIS A 81 6.63 -10.23 4.75
N GLU A 82 6.35 -11.52 4.55
CA GLU A 82 5.14 -11.99 3.85
C GLU A 82 3.84 -11.59 4.57
N ASN A 83 3.88 -11.49 5.91
CA ASN A 83 2.74 -11.05 6.74
C ASN A 83 2.76 -9.56 7.07
N VAL A 84 3.58 -8.75 6.38
CA VAL A 84 3.51 -7.29 6.52
C VAL A 84 3.50 -6.63 5.16
N ILE A 85 2.56 -5.69 4.97
CA ILE A 85 2.46 -4.97 3.71
C ILE A 85 3.76 -4.21 3.42
N GLY A 86 4.33 -4.50 2.25
CA GLY A 86 5.55 -3.86 1.75
C GLY A 86 5.22 -2.87 0.63
N LEU A 87 6.11 -1.89 0.46
CA LEU A 87 6.08 -0.94 -0.65
C LEU A 87 6.58 -1.63 -1.94
N LEU A 88 5.77 -1.61 -2.99
CA LEU A 88 6.16 -2.03 -4.33
C LEU A 88 6.79 -0.87 -5.11
N ASP A 89 6.15 0.29 -5.04
CA ASP A 89 6.55 1.49 -5.76
C ASP A 89 6.05 2.75 -5.02
N VAL A 90 6.68 3.89 -5.31
CA VAL A 90 6.29 5.21 -4.80
C VAL A 90 6.54 6.25 -5.88
N PHE A 91 5.52 7.05 -6.17
CA PHE A 91 5.62 8.07 -7.22
C PHE A 91 4.90 9.37 -6.86
N THR A 92 5.23 10.40 -7.62
CA THR A 92 4.59 11.71 -7.61
C THR A 92 4.54 12.24 -9.05
N PRO A 93 3.45 12.90 -9.48
CA PRO A 93 3.42 13.58 -10.77
C PRO A 93 4.29 14.85 -10.78
N ALA A 94 4.76 15.31 -9.62
CA ALA A 94 5.56 16.52 -9.50
C ALA A 94 6.91 16.39 -10.23
N THR A 95 7.21 17.36 -11.10
CA THR A 95 8.49 17.42 -11.84
C THR A 95 9.54 18.25 -11.10
N SER A 96 9.14 19.00 -10.08
CA SER A 96 10.00 19.86 -9.27
C SER A 96 9.57 19.82 -7.80
N LEU A 97 10.46 20.22 -6.89
CA LEU A 97 10.14 20.32 -5.47
C LEU A 97 9.05 21.37 -5.18
N LYS A 98 8.92 22.40 -6.03
CA LYS A 98 7.91 23.46 -5.86
C LYS A 98 6.49 22.92 -6.07
N ASP A 99 6.35 21.91 -6.90
CA ASP A 99 5.06 21.31 -7.29
C ASP A 99 4.79 20.00 -6.53
N PHE A 100 5.62 19.67 -5.53
CA PHE A 100 5.52 18.42 -4.79
C PHE A 100 4.39 18.45 -3.75
N THR A 101 3.19 18.17 -4.21
CA THR A 101 1.96 18.20 -3.40
C THR A 101 1.41 16.81 -3.10
N ASP A 102 1.51 15.91 -4.08
CA ASP A 102 0.86 14.59 -4.03
C ASP A 102 1.90 13.47 -3.98
N VAL A 103 1.62 12.47 -3.16
CA VAL A 103 2.45 11.27 -3.00
C VAL A 103 1.54 10.05 -3.11
N TYR A 104 1.97 9.09 -3.92
CA TYR A 104 1.26 7.85 -4.17
C TYR A 104 2.12 6.67 -3.71
N LEU A 105 1.51 5.73 -2.99
CA LEU A 105 2.14 4.51 -2.51
C LEU A 105 1.51 3.31 -3.21
N VAL A 106 2.32 2.42 -3.78
CA VAL A 106 1.86 1.20 -4.42
C VAL A 106 2.23 0.01 -3.56
N THR A 107 1.26 -0.86 -3.31
CA THR A 107 1.41 -2.07 -2.48
C THR A 107 0.65 -3.23 -3.12
N HIS A 108 0.84 -4.44 -2.61
CA HIS A 108 0.04 -5.59 -3.04
C HIS A 108 -1.43 -5.40 -2.68
N LEU A 109 -2.35 -5.70 -3.61
CA LEU A 109 -3.78 -5.66 -3.32
C LEU A 109 -4.17 -6.87 -2.46
N MET A 110 -4.81 -6.61 -1.32
CA MET A 110 -5.37 -7.65 -0.46
C MET A 110 -6.87 -7.82 -0.75
N GLY A 111 -7.36 -9.07 -0.72
CA GLY A 111 -8.73 -9.40 -1.13
C GLY A 111 -9.82 -8.97 -0.15
N ALA A 112 -9.58 -9.10 1.15
CA ALA A 112 -10.51 -8.70 2.21
C ALA A 112 -9.75 -8.33 3.49
N ASP A 113 -10.31 -7.40 4.25
CA ASP A 113 -9.87 -7.10 5.62
C ASP A 113 -10.56 -8.01 6.65
N LEU A 114 -9.98 -8.07 7.84
CA LEU A 114 -10.36 -9.04 8.87
C LEU A 114 -11.73 -8.70 9.43
N ASN A 115 -12.04 -7.41 9.53
CA ASN A 115 -13.33 -6.93 10.01
C ASN A 115 -14.46 -7.37 9.07
N ASN A 116 -14.25 -7.36 7.76
CA ASN A 116 -15.19 -7.91 6.79
C ASN A 116 -15.27 -9.44 6.85
N ILE A 117 -14.14 -10.15 6.98
CA ILE A 117 -14.14 -11.62 7.09
C ILE A 117 -14.92 -12.09 8.32
N VAL A 118 -14.66 -11.50 9.50
CA VAL A 118 -15.31 -11.87 10.77
C VAL A 118 -16.82 -11.61 10.73
N LYS A 119 -17.26 -10.57 10.01
CA LYS A 119 -18.69 -10.25 9.87
C LYS A 119 -19.41 -11.17 8.88
N CYS A 120 -18.73 -11.57 7.81
CA CYS A 120 -19.34 -12.32 6.72
C CYS A 120 -19.22 -13.83 6.86
N GLN A 121 -18.30 -14.33 7.69
CA GLN A 121 -17.99 -15.76 7.77
C GLN A 121 -17.88 -16.24 9.22
N LYS A 122 -18.39 -17.45 9.48
CA LYS A 122 -18.09 -18.15 10.74
C LYS A 122 -16.67 -18.68 10.68
N LEU A 123 -15.83 -18.20 11.59
CA LEU A 123 -14.46 -18.68 11.72
C LEU A 123 -14.44 -19.96 12.54
N THR A 124 -13.77 -20.98 12.02
CA THR A 124 -13.44 -22.20 12.77
C THR A 124 -12.20 -21.94 13.63
N ASP A 125 -11.94 -22.81 14.61
CA ASP A 125 -10.75 -22.72 15.45
C ASP A 125 -9.46 -22.73 14.62
N ASP A 126 -9.41 -23.53 13.55
CA ASP A 126 -8.28 -23.56 12.61
C ASP A 126 -8.08 -22.21 11.89
N HIS A 127 -9.17 -21.57 11.44
CA HIS A 127 -9.10 -20.23 10.84
C HIS A 127 -8.57 -19.20 11.85
N VAL A 128 -9.04 -19.25 13.10
CA VAL A 128 -8.58 -18.36 14.16
C VAL A 128 -7.10 -18.59 14.45
N GLN A 129 -6.68 -19.84 14.62
CA GLN A 129 -5.28 -20.19 14.89
C GLN A 129 -4.37 -19.69 13.77
N PHE A 130 -4.77 -19.87 12.50
CA PHE A 130 -4.02 -19.41 11.35
C PHE A 130 -3.90 -17.88 11.30
N LEU A 131 -5.00 -17.16 11.52
CA LEU A 131 -5.01 -15.69 11.55
C LEU A 131 -4.10 -15.14 12.66
N ILE A 132 -4.24 -15.66 13.88
CA ILE A 132 -3.43 -15.24 15.02
C ILE A 132 -1.96 -15.54 14.78
N TYR A 133 -1.64 -16.72 14.23
CA TYR A 133 -0.26 -17.08 13.88
C TYR A 133 0.35 -16.09 12.88
N GLN A 134 -0.37 -15.73 11.81
CA GLN A 134 0.12 -14.76 10.84
C GLN A 134 0.32 -13.36 11.43
N ILE A 135 -0.58 -12.91 12.30
CA ILE A 135 -0.44 -11.65 13.05
C ILE A 135 0.82 -11.70 13.92
N LEU A 136 1.01 -12.77 14.70
CA LEU A 136 2.16 -12.93 15.57
C LEU A 136 3.48 -13.00 14.79
N ARG A 137 3.50 -13.67 13.63
CA ARG A 137 4.67 -13.67 12.72
C ARG A 137 4.98 -12.28 12.19
N GLY A 138 3.97 -11.54 11.72
CA GLY A 138 4.13 -10.16 11.25
C GLY A 138 4.67 -9.24 12.34
N LEU A 139 4.11 -9.32 13.55
CA LEU A 139 4.56 -8.55 14.71
C LEU A 139 5.99 -8.91 15.14
N LYS A 140 6.35 -10.20 15.09
CA LYS A 140 7.72 -10.65 15.34
C LYS A 140 8.69 -9.99 14.35
N SER A 141 8.34 -9.93 13.07
CA SER A 141 9.19 -9.29 12.06
C SER A 141 9.27 -7.77 12.19
N GLY A 142 8.21 -7.10 12.66
CA GLY A 142 8.19 -5.64 12.86
C GLY A 142 8.90 -5.15 14.12
N ILE A 143 9.23 -6.05 15.06
CA ILE A 143 9.85 -5.71 16.35
C ILE A 143 11.28 -6.31 16.50
N ILE A 144 11.72 -7.22 15.63
CA ILE A 144 12.96 -7.96 15.87
C ILE A 144 14.06 -7.66 14.84
N ILE A 145 15.11 -7.00 15.37
CA ILE A 145 16.49 -7.10 14.92
C ILE A 145 16.91 -8.59 14.92
N LEU A 146 17.37 -9.09 13.77
CA LEU A 146 18.06 -10.37 13.50
C LEU A 146 17.26 -11.70 13.62
N SER A 147 17.18 -12.39 12.47
CA SER A 147 17.53 -13.81 12.25
C SER A 147 16.53 -14.55 11.35
N THR A 148 17.11 -15.48 10.58
CA THR A 148 16.70 -16.08 9.29
C THR A 148 15.57 -17.11 9.32
N SER A 149 14.99 -17.31 8.12
CA SER A 149 14.63 -18.58 7.45
C SER A 149 13.14 -18.92 7.21
N LYS A 150 12.76 -18.76 5.94
CA LYS A 150 12.00 -19.63 4.98
C LYS A 150 10.80 -20.48 5.44
N GLN A 151 9.66 -20.27 4.75
CA GLN A 151 8.97 -21.20 3.79
C GLN A 151 7.52 -20.67 3.63
N GLY A 152 7.11 -20.39 2.39
CA GLY A 152 5.91 -19.60 2.10
C GLY A 152 4.65 -20.40 1.75
N VAL A 153 3.49 -19.75 1.92
CA VAL A 153 2.23 -19.80 1.14
C VAL A 153 1.44 -18.50 1.46
N PRO A 154 0.80 -17.79 0.51
CA PRO A 154 0.39 -16.40 0.72
C PRO A 154 -1.01 -16.23 1.33
N SER A 155 -1.19 -15.05 1.94
CA SER A 155 -2.43 -14.30 2.26
C SER A 155 -2.73 -14.17 3.76
N VAL A 156 -2.67 -12.93 4.26
CA VAL A 156 -3.72 -12.20 5.02
C VAL A 156 -3.09 -11.07 5.89
N ILE A 157 -3.46 -9.82 5.55
CA ILE A 157 -3.75 -8.60 6.36
C ILE A 157 -2.69 -7.96 7.28
N LEU A 158 -2.41 -6.67 7.00
CA LEU A 158 -2.63 -5.44 7.82
C LEU A 158 -1.98 -4.31 6.98
N ILE A 159 -2.64 -3.22 6.57
CA ILE A 159 -3.33 -2.15 7.30
C ILE A 159 -4.52 -1.67 6.47
#